data_AF-A0A1I4PXM6-F1
#
_entry.id   AF-A0A1I4PXM6-F1
#
_cell.length_a   1.000
_cell.length_b   1.000
_cell.length_c   1.000
_cell.angle_alpha   90.00
_cell.angle_beta   90.00
_cell.angle_gamma   90.00
#
_symmetry.space_group_name_H-M   'P 1'
#
loop_
_entity.id
_entity.type
_entity.pdbx_description
1 polymer ?
#
loop_
_entity_poly.entity_id
_entity_poly.type
_entity_poly.pdbx_seq_one_letter_code
_entity_poly.pdbx_strand_id
1 'polypeptide(L)'
;MSASDRAPEGGRRPANANAKVMLYVAPSVHKAMAQVALDEDRSTSSVYVEAAQAFLEARVKRAAPEHAAGVVPGASTVTELAEAIERQGRRIEELHAAIGLGRGAPPQGDRPPAGTKAAEAMRVILGIVRAAGAPGLSSLHLGAAIRAAGLVPGTAETAKAVLNGAGLVRFEGRRWYVDGA
;
A
#
# COMPACT_ATOMS: atom_id res chain seq x y z
N MET A 1 21.34 17.38 69.51
CA MET A 1 22.11 17.01 68.30
C MET A 1 21.35 15.90 67.58
N SER A 2 21.30 15.97 66.24
CA SER A 2 20.66 15.05 65.27
C SER A 2 19.13 15.16 65.22
N ALA A 3 18.48 15.87 64.30
CA ALA A 3 18.65 16.13 62.84
C ALA A 3 18.47 14.88 61.95
N SER A 4 17.51 15.02 61.02
CA SER A 4 17.22 14.19 59.83
C SER A 4 16.78 12.74 60.10
N ASP A 5 15.79 12.17 59.41
CA ASP A 5 15.56 12.30 57.98
C ASP A 5 14.10 11.93 57.66
N ARG A 6 13.32 12.89 57.15
CA ARG A 6 11.95 12.67 56.69
C ARG A 6 11.91 13.09 55.22
N ALA A 7 12.15 12.14 54.33
CA ALA A 7 12.00 12.36 52.91
C ALA A 7 10.50 12.49 52.57
N PRO A 8 10.06 13.56 51.87
CA PRO A 8 8.73 13.60 51.30
C PRO A 8 8.70 12.75 50.03
N GLU A 9 7.81 11.76 49.99
CA GLU A 9 7.48 11.03 48.77
C GLU A 9 7.05 12.03 47.69
N GLY A 10 7.85 12.08 46.62
CA GLY A 10 7.59 12.90 45.46
C GLY A 10 6.29 12.49 44.79
N GLY A 11 5.24 13.26 45.05
CA GLY A 11 4.03 13.26 44.25
C GLY A 11 4.39 13.49 42.79
N ARG A 12 4.24 12.45 41.97
CA ARG A 12 4.29 12.57 40.51
C ARG A 12 3.19 13.54 40.10
N ARG A 13 3.59 14.78 39.76
CA ARG A 13 2.73 15.74 39.06
C ARG A 13 2.15 15.05 37.82
N PRO A 14 0.82 15.14 37.57
CA PRO A 14 0.29 14.77 36.26
C PRO A 14 0.95 15.67 35.23
N ALA A 15 1.68 15.08 34.30
CA ALA A 15 2.25 15.78 33.17
C ALA A 15 1.12 16.53 32.44
N ASN A 16 1.36 17.82 32.18
CA ASN A 16 0.42 18.78 31.58
C ASN A 16 -0.49 18.15 30.51
N ALA A 17 -1.80 18.14 30.76
CA ALA A 17 -2.84 17.76 29.78
C ALA A 17 -2.91 18.69 28.55
N ASN A 18 -2.07 19.73 28.48
CA ASN A 18 -2.05 20.75 27.45
C ASN A 18 -0.67 20.86 26.78
N ALA A 19 -0.01 19.74 26.50
CA ALA A 19 1.19 19.74 25.68
C ALA A 19 0.85 20.22 24.26
N LYS A 20 1.20 21.47 23.93
CA LYS A 20 1.05 22.03 22.59
C LYS A 20 2.17 21.49 21.70
N VAL A 21 1.80 20.82 20.61
CA VAL A 21 2.74 20.30 19.61
C VAL A 21 2.50 21.05 18.31
N MET A 22 3.58 21.53 17.69
CA MET A 22 3.54 22.13 16.35
C MET A 22 3.80 21.06 15.31
N LEU A 23 2.88 20.91 14.36
CA LEU A 23 2.96 19.94 13.27
C LEU A 23 3.03 20.71 11.95
N TYR A 24 4.02 20.39 11.12
CA TYR A 24 4.10 20.92 9.77
C TYR A 24 3.30 20.04 8.82
N VAL A 25 2.30 20.64 8.18
CA VAL A 25 1.42 19.96 7.21
C VAL A 25 1.77 20.46 5.81
N ALA A 26 1.82 19.54 4.85
CA ALA A 26 2.06 19.91 3.45
C ALA A 26 0.97 20.90 2.96
N PRO A 27 1.31 21.96 2.20
CA PRO A 27 0.34 22.97 1.78
C PRO A 27 -0.85 22.42 0.99
N SER A 28 -0.64 21.36 0.19
CA SER A 28 -1.70 20.68 -0.56
C SER A 28 -2.73 20.00 0.36
N VAL A 29 -2.25 19.32 1.41
CA VAL A 29 -3.12 18.68 2.41
C VAL A 29 -3.88 19.73 3.20
N HIS A 30 -3.23 20.83 3.57
CA HIS A 30 -3.90 21.92 4.28
C HIS A 30 -5.03 22.54 3.47
N LYS A 31 -4.83 22.77 2.18
CA LYS A 31 -5.87 23.26 1.27
C LYS A 31 -7.05 22.28 1.16
N ALA A 32 -6.77 20.98 1.04
CA ALA A 32 -7.82 19.97 0.95
C ALA A 32 -8.68 19.94 2.24
N MET A 33 -8.05 19.95 3.41
CA MET A 33 -8.77 19.97 4.70
C MET A 33 -9.54 21.28 4.91
N ALA A 34 -9.01 22.41 4.45
CA ALA A 34 -9.72 23.68 4.49
C ALA A 34 -10.96 23.68 3.59
N GLN A 35 -10.88 23.06 2.41
CA GLN A 35 -12.04 22.93 1.52
C GLN A 35 -13.15 22.09 2.17
N VAL A 36 -12.82 20.93 2.74
CA VAL A 36 -13.80 20.08 3.46
C VAL A 36 -14.44 20.84 4.61
N ALA A 37 -13.64 21.59 5.38
CA ALA A 37 -14.14 22.40 6.48
C ALA A 37 -15.14 23.47 6.01
N LEU A 38 -14.89 24.10 4.86
CA LEU A 38 -15.82 25.06 4.25
C LEU A 38 -17.10 24.38 3.74
N ASP A 39 -16.97 23.23 3.10
CA ASP A 39 -18.10 22.48 2.55
C ASP A 39 -19.06 21.98 3.65
N GLU A 40 -18.52 21.68 4.84
CA GLU A 40 -19.27 21.17 6.00
C GLU A 40 -19.66 22.24 7.04
N ASP A 41 -19.32 23.52 6.82
CA ASP A 41 -19.50 24.62 7.80
C ASP A 41 -18.87 24.31 9.18
N ARG A 42 -17.64 23.78 9.17
CA ARG A 42 -16.90 23.36 10.37
C ARG A 42 -15.53 24.01 10.44
N SER A 43 -14.89 23.95 11.61
CA SER A 43 -13.52 24.44 11.77
C SER A 43 -12.52 23.43 11.20
N THR A 44 -11.46 23.93 10.55
CA THR A 44 -10.41 23.07 9.98
C THR A 44 -9.74 22.20 11.06
N SER A 45 -9.58 22.71 12.29
CA SER A 45 -9.03 21.92 13.41
C SER A 45 -9.90 20.71 13.75
N SER A 46 -11.24 20.83 13.68
CA SER A 46 -12.14 19.70 13.93
C SER A 46 -11.99 18.59 12.89
N VAL A 47 -11.81 18.96 11.62
CA VAL A 47 -11.56 18.02 10.52
C VAL A 47 -10.24 17.27 10.72
N TYR A 48 -9.18 17.96 11.16
CA TYR A 48 -7.91 17.29 11.48
C TYR A 48 -8.03 16.31 12.64
N VAL A 49 -8.78 16.67 13.70
CA VAL A 49 -8.99 15.78 14.85
C VAL A 49 -9.75 14.53 14.44
N GLU A 50 -10.82 14.69 13.67
CA GLU A 50 -11.62 13.58 13.16
C GLU A 50 -10.81 12.66 12.24
N ALA A 51 -10.06 13.23 11.29
CA ALA A 51 -9.17 12.47 10.42
C ALA A 51 -8.10 11.69 11.21
N ALA A 52 -7.52 12.29 12.25
CA ALA A 52 -6.56 11.62 13.11
C ALA A 52 -7.20 10.47 13.90
N GLN A 53 -8.42 10.67 14.44
CA GLN A 53 -9.16 9.62 15.15
C GLN A 53 -9.51 8.45 14.22
N ALA A 54 -10.07 8.73 13.05
CA ALA A 54 -10.41 7.72 12.06
C ALA A 54 -9.17 6.90 11.63
N PHE A 55 -8.02 7.56 11.45
CA PHE A 55 -6.76 6.89 11.15
C PHE A 55 -6.30 5.97 12.29
N LEU A 56 -6.36 6.44 13.54
CA LEU A 56 -5.99 5.63 14.71
C LEU A 56 -6.92 4.43 14.89
N GLU A 57 -8.23 4.61 14.73
CA GLU A 57 -9.19 3.51 14.80
C GLU A 57 -8.95 2.46 13.71
N ALA A 58 -8.72 2.89 12.46
CA ALA A 58 -8.40 1.98 11.36
C ALA A 58 -7.11 1.20 11.64
N ARG A 59 -6.13 1.84 12.29
CA ARG A 59 -4.87 1.20 12.69
C ARG A 59 -5.07 0.19 13.81
N VAL A 60 -5.88 0.50 14.81
CA VAL A 60 -6.21 -0.44 15.91
C VAL A 60 -7.00 -1.63 15.37
N LYS A 61 -7.96 -1.42 14.48
CA LYS A 61 -8.71 -2.50 13.81
C LYS A 61 -7.80 -3.42 12.99
N ARG A 62 -6.75 -2.89 12.35
CA ARG A 62 -5.72 -3.69 11.66
C ARG A 62 -4.76 -4.41 12.61
N ALA A 63 -4.65 -3.96 13.87
CA ALA A 63 -3.79 -4.55 14.89
C ALA A 63 -4.48 -5.63 15.74
N ALA A 64 -5.80 -5.82 15.60
CA ALA A 64 -6.50 -6.99 16.14
C ALA A 64 -6.15 -8.22 15.29
N PRO A 65 -5.55 -9.28 15.87
CA PRO A 65 -5.06 -10.42 15.10
C PRO A 65 -6.22 -11.38 14.82
N GLU A 66 -6.95 -11.12 13.74
CA GLU A 66 -7.47 -12.22 12.92
C GLU A 66 -6.51 -12.40 11.74
N HIS A 67 -5.30 -12.84 12.05
CA HIS A 67 -4.54 -13.67 11.12
C HIS A 67 -4.59 -15.06 11.69
N ALA A 68 -5.66 -15.77 11.33
CA ALA A 68 -5.69 -17.21 11.39
C ALA A 68 -4.42 -17.73 10.71
N ALA A 69 -3.78 -18.66 11.41
CA ALA A 69 -2.62 -19.45 11.04
C ALA A 69 -2.19 -19.38 9.57
N GLY A 70 -0.93 -19.03 9.37
CA GLY A 70 -0.26 -19.13 8.08
C GLY A 70 -0.47 -20.50 7.44
N VAL A 71 -1.23 -20.50 6.36
CA VAL A 71 -1.19 -21.56 5.37
C VAL A 71 -0.01 -21.21 4.47
N VAL A 72 1.04 -22.03 4.55
CA VAL A 72 2.12 -22.02 3.55
C VAL A 72 1.45 -22.27 2.18
N PRO A 73 1.54 -21.34 1.21
CA PRO A 73 0.88 -21.53 -0.06
C PRO A 73 1.59 -22.66 -0.81
N GLY A 74 0.95 -23.81 -0.91
CA GLY A 74 1.39 -24.85 -1.84
C GLY A 74 1.23 -24.35 -3.28
N ALA A 75 2.04 -24.85 -4.21
CA ALA A 75 2.04 -24.41 -5.62
C ALA A 75 0.64 -24.40 -6.29
N SER A 76 -0.34 -25.16 -5.77
CA SER A 76 -1.75 -25.15 -6.19
C SER A 76 -2.45 -23.80 -5.93
N THR A 77 -2.18 -23.13 -4.81
CA THR A 77 -2.90 -21.91 -4.41
C THR A 77 -2.48 -20.68 -5.23
N VAL A 78 -1.26 -20.67 -5.79
CA VAL A 78 -0.79 -19.59 -6.67
C VAL A 78 -1.47 -19.67 -8.05
N THR A 79 -1.66 -20.88 -8.57
CA THR A 79 -2.41 -21.12 -9.82
C THR A 79 -3.89 -20.78 -9.63
N GLU A 80 -4.49 -21.21 -8.51
CA GLU A 80 -5.88 -20.88 -8.17
C GLU A 80 -6.10 -19.37 -8.00
N LEU A 81 -5.13 -18.66 -7.40
CA LEU A 81 -5.16 -17.20 -7.28
C LEU A 81 -5.02 -16.53 -8.66
N ALA A 82 -4.13 -17.01 -9.52
CA ALA A 82 -3.98 -16.49 -10.88
C ALA A 82 -5.29 -16.69 -11.68
N GLU A 83 -5.93 -17.85 -11.59
CA GLU A 83 -7.21 -18.13 -12.22
C GLU A 83 -8.36 -17.30 -11.63
N ALA A 84 -8.33 -17.00 -10.33
CA ALA A 84 -9.30 -16.11 -9.69
C ALA A 84 -9.14 -14.66 -10.19
N ILE A 85 -7.89 -14.19 -10.34
CA ILE A 85 -7.57 -12.86 -10.88
C ILE A 85 -8.01 -12.78 -12.36
N GLU A 86 -7.77 -13.83 -13.16
CA GLU A 86 -8.23 -13.89 -14.56
C GLU A 86 -9.77 -13.90 -14.68
N ARG A 87 -10.46 -14.59 -13.76
CA ARG A 87 -11.94 -14.54 -13.69
C ARG A 87 -12.46 -13.16 -13.30
N GLN A 88 -11.78 -12.46 -12.39
CA GLN A 88 -12.14 -11.09 -12.03
C GLN A 88 -11.91 -10.12 -13.19
N GLY A 89 -10.80 -10.26 -13.93
CA GLY A 89 -10.54 -9.48 -15.15
C GLY A 89 -11.68 -9.61 -16.17
N ARG A 90 -12.09 -10.85 -16.47
CA ARG A 90 -13.21 -11.14 -17.37
C ARG A 90 -14.54 -10.53 -16.92
N ARG A 91 -14.86 -10.59 -15.61
CA ARG A 91 -16.09 -9.97 -15.08
C ARG A 91 -16.08 -8.44 -15.19
N ILE A 92 -14.92 -7.81 -15.02
CA ILE A 92 -14.78 -6.36 -15.21
C ILE A 92 -14.97 -5.99 -16.69
N GLU A 93 -14.50 -6.83 -17.61
CA GLU A 93 -14.71 -6.67 -19.05
C GLU A 93 -16.18 -6.84 -19.44
N GLU A 94 -16.86 -7.86 -18.91
CA GLU A 94 -18.31 -8.05 -19.11
C GLU A 94 -19.11 -6.84 -18.61
N LEU A 95 -18.73 -6.29 -17.45
CA LEU A 95 -19.34 -5.06 -16.92
C LEU A 95 -19.05 -3.85 -17.81
N HIS A 96 -17.83 -3.68 -18.31
CA HIS A 96 -17.48 -2.62 -19.26
C HIS A 96 -18.22 -2.76 -20.59
N ALA A 97 -18.37 -3.98 -21.12
CA ALA A 97 -19.12 -4.27 -22.34
C ALA A 97 -20.62 -3.99 -22.14
N ALA A 98 -21.19 -4.39 -20.99
CA ALA A 98 -22.56 -4.08 -20.62
C ALA A 98 -22.81 -2.57 -20.49
N ILE A 99 -21.82 -1.81 -19.98
CA ILE A 99 -21.87 -0.34 -19.92
C ILE A 99 -21.73 0.30 -21.32
N GLY A 100 -20.91 -0.29 -22.20
CA GLY A 100 -20.74 0.15 -23.58
C GLY A 100 -21.99 0.00 -24.45
N LEU A 101 -22.86 -0.97 -24.15
CA LEU A 101 -24.15 -1.15 -24.83
C LEU A 101 -25.19 -0.07 -24.46
N GLY A 102 -24.94 0.75 -23.43
CA GLY A 102 -25.82 1.83 -22.98
C GLY A 102 -25.49 3.23 -23.50
N ARG A 103 -24.31 3.45 -24.10
CA ARG A 103 -23.91 4.74 -24.70
C ARG A 103 -23.08 4.51 -25.95
N GLY A 104 -23.67 4.81 -27.10
CA GLY A 104 -22.99 4.76 -28.39
C GLY A 104 -21.71 5.59 -28.41
N ALA A 105 -20.57 4.91 -28.52
CA ALA A 105 -19.28 5.49 -28.86
C ALA A 105 -18.47 4.46 -29.67
N PRO A 106 -17.65 4.90 -30.65
CA PRO A 106 -17.12 4.07 -31.73
C PRO A 106 -16.05 3.07 -31.25
N PRO A 107 -15.79 2.00 -32.02
CA PRO A 107 -14.92 0.90 -31.61
C PRO A 107 -13.46 1.37 -31.60
N GLN A 108 -12.90 1.60 -30.41
CA GLN A 108 -11.46 1.76 -30.24
C GLN A 108 -10.80 0.38 -30.23
N GLY A 109 -9.98 0.14 -31.25
CA GLY A 109 -9.41 -1.17 -31.57
C GLY A 109 -8.46 -1.75 -30.53
N ASP A 110 -8.38 -3.07 -30.55
CA ASP A 110 -7.21 -3.94 -30.29
C ASP A 110 -6.24 -3.55 -29.16
N ARG A 111 -6.75 -2.92 -28.11
CA ARG A 111 -5.99 -2.68 -26.88
C ARG A 111 -6.26 -3.84 -25.93
N PRO A 112 -5.26 -4.70 -25.64
CA PRO A 112 -5.45 -5.73 -24.64
C PRO A 112 -5.81 -5.07 -23.29
N PRO A 113 -6.75 -5.67 -22.53
CA PRO A 113 -7.37 -5.05 -21.37
C PRO A 113 -6.34 -4.66 -20.30
N ALA A 114 -6.57 -3.58 -19.56
CA ALA A 114 -5.59 -3.01 -18.63
C ALA A 114 -5.06 -4.01 -17.57
N GLY A 115 -5.83 -5.07 -17.27
CA GLY A 115 -5.43 -6.15 -16.36
C GLY A 115 -4.33 -7.07 -16.91
N THR A 116 -4.25 -7.27 -18.24
CA THR A 116 -3.24 -8.17 -18.84
C THR A 116 -1.85 -7.57 -18.76
N LYS A 117 -1.71 -6.25 -18.93
CA LYS A 117 -0.42 -5.56 -18.86
C LYS A 117 0.20 -5.57 -17.46
N ALA A 118 -0.62 -5.46 -16.42
CA ALA A 118 -0.14 -5.55 -15.04
C ALA A 118 0.30 -6.97 -14.71
N ALA A 119 -0.49 -7.98 -15.10
CA ALA A 119 -0.13 -9.39 -14.91
C ALA A 119 1.13 -9.78 -15.70
N GLU A 120 1.27 -9.29 -16.94
CA GLU A 120 2.46 -9.48 -17.76
C GLU A 120 3.69 -8.82 -17.12
N ALA A 121 3.56 -7.57 -16.67
CA ALA A 121 4.63 -6.88 -15.95
C ALA A 121 5.05 -7.62 -14.67
N MET A 122 4.09 -8.18 -13.91
CA MET A 122 4.37 -9.00 -12.75
C MET A 122 5.16 -10.26 -13.10
N ARG A 123 4.77 -10.98 -14.16
CA ARG A 123 5.49 -12.18 -14.64
C ARG A 123 6.92 -11.83 -15.05
N VAL A 124 7.11 -10.75 -15.80
CA VAL A 124 8.43 -10.28 -16.25
C VAL A 124 9.31 -9.89 -15.06
N ILE A 125 8.79 -9.09 -14.13
CA ILE A 125 9.53 -8.64 -12.95
C ILE A 125 9.92 -9.83 -12.07
N LEU A 126 9.01 -10.78 -11.84
CA LEU A 126 9.32 -11.98 -11.07
C LEU A 126 10.39 -12.84 -11.75
N GLY A 127 10.34 -12.99 -13.07
CA GLY A 127 11.37 -13.68 -13.84
C GLY A 127 12.75 -13.02 -13.72
N ILE A 128 12.80 -11.69 -13.81
CA ILE A 128 14.03 -10.90 -13.64
C ILE A 128 14.63 -11.09 -12.23
N VAL A 129 13.81 -10.98 -11.18
CA VAL A 129 14.31 -11.12 -9.80
C VAL A 129 14.69 -12.57 -9.49
N ARG A 130 13.98 -13.57 -10.03
CA ARG A 130 14.34 -14.99 -9.89
C ARG A 130 15.67 -15.31 -10.57
N ALA A 131 15.92 -14.74 -11.75
CA ALA A 131 17.20 -14.90 -12.46
C ALA A 131 18.39 -14.32 -11.67
N ALA A 132 18.15 -13.36 -10.78
CA ALA A 132 19.19 -12.79 -9.91
C ALA A 132 19.63 -13.74 -8.78
N GLY A 133 18.78 -14.71 -8.40
CA GLY A 133 19.07 -15.72 -7.38
C GLY A 133 19.27 -15.16 -5.96
N ALA A 134 19.97 -15.93 -5.13
CA ALA A 134 20.25 -15.60 -3.72
C ALA A 134 20.93 -14.22 -3.47
N PRO A 135 21.82 -13.71 -4.35
CA PRO A 135 22.40 -12.38 -4.20
C PRO A 135 21.39 -11.21 -4.26
N GLY A 136 20.20 -11.46 -4.81
CA GLY A 136 19.20 -10.44 -5.08
C GLY A 136 19.63 -9.40 -6.12
N LEU A 137 18.68 -8.56 -6.52
CA LEU A 137 18.87 -7.57 -7.57
C LEU A 137 18.82 -6.15 -7.01
N SER A 138 19.82 -5.31 -7.29
CA SER A 138 19.78 -3.91 -6.89
C SER A 138 18.67 -3.16 -7.64
N SER A 139 18.12 -2.09 -7.05
CA SER A 139 17.10 -1.26 -7.74
C SER A 139 17.58 -0.71 -9.08
N LEU A 140 18.88 -0.41 -9.21
CA LEU A 140 19.47 0.07 -10.46
C LEU A 140 19.44 -1.02 -11.54
N HIS A 141 19.86 -2.24 -11.22
CA HIS A 141 19.86 -3.37 -12.16
C HIS A 141 18.43 -3.83 -12.48
N LEU A 142 17.53 -3.82 -11.50
CA LEU A 142 16.12 -4.09 -11.73
C LEU A 142 15.51 -3.05 -12.69
N GLY A 143 15.78 -1.75 -12.48
CA GLY A 143 15.32 -0.69 -13.37
C GLY A 143 15.89 -0.78 -14.78
N ALA A 144 17.15 -1.22 -14.94
CA ALA A 144 17.74 -1.50 -16.23
C ALA A 144 17.04 -2.68 -16.94
N ALA A 145 16.82 -3.80 -16.22
CA ALA A 145 16.16 -4.98 -16.76
C ALA A 145 14.68 -4.73 -17.14
N ILE A 146 13.94 -3.97 -16.31
CA ILE A 146 12.56 -3.57 -16.58
C ILE A 146 12.47 -2.73 -17.87
N ARG A 147 13.41 -1.78 -18.06
CA ARG A 147 13.48 -0.98 -19.30
C ARG A 147 13.89 -1.80 -20.50
N ALA A 148 14.84 -2.72 -20.35
CA ALA A 148 15.23 -3.65 -21.41
C ALA A 148 14.08 -4.57 -21.84
N ALA A 149 13.19 -4.90 -20.89
CA ALA A 149 11.96 -5.66 -21.16
C ALA A 149 10.81 -4.79 -21.73
N GLY A 150 11.03 -3.51 -22.00
CA GLY A 150 10.03 -2.62 -22.61
C GLY A 150 8.86 -2.24 -21.70
N LEU A 151 8.97 -2.45 -20.38
CA LEU A 151 7.90 -2.14 -19.45
C LEU A 151 7.79 -0.63 -19.18
N VAL A 152 6.55 -0.14 -19.18
CA VAL A 152 6.24 1.26 -18.84
C VAL A 152 6.47 1.48 -17.33
N PRO A 153 7.15 2.57 -16.91
CA PRO A 153 7.50 2.81 -15.50
C PRO A 153 6.32 2.70 -14.53
N GLY A 154 5.16 3.29 -14.86
CA GLY A 154 3.97 3.25 -13.99
C GLY A 154 3.40 1.84 -13.78
N THR A 155 3.40 1.00 -14.82
CA THR A 155 2.98 -0.40 -14.72
C THR A 155 3.97 -1.23 -13.93
N ALA A 156 5.27 -0.95 -14.08
CA ALA A 156 6.32 -1.61 -13.33
C ALA A 156 6.28 -1.29 -11.82
N GLU A 157 6.00 -0.04 -11.43
CA GLU A 157 5.80 0.32 -10.02
C GLU A 157 4.58 -0.37 -9.41
N THR A 158 3.47 -0.41 -10.14
CA THR A 158 2.26 -1.11 -9.69
C THR A 158 2.53 -2.60 -9.50
N ALA A 159 3.20 -3.25 -10.48
CA ALA A 159 3.56 -4.66 -10.39
C ALA A 159 4.52 -4.95 -9.23
N LYS A 160 5.53 -4.10 -8.98
CA LYS A 160 6.42 -4.24 -7.81
C LYS A 160 5.67 -4.12 -6.49
N ALA A 161 4.76 -3.16 -6.37
CA ALA A 161 3.95 -2.98 -5.16
C ALA A 161 3.06 -4.19 -4.89
N VAL A 162 2.42 -4.75 -5.93
CA VAL A 162 1.59 -5.95 -5.82
C VAL A 162 2.42 -7.17 -5.45
N LEU A 163 3.56 -7.40 -6.12
CA LEU A 163 4.44 -8.54 -5.81
C LEU A 163 5.00 -8.47 -4.38
N ASN A 164 5.30 -7.26 -3.89
CA ASN A 164 5.74 -7.03 -2.52
C ASN A 164 4.61 -7.25 -1.51
N GLY A 165 3.42 -6.69 -1.76
CA GLY A 165 2.23 -6.92 -0.93
C GLY A 165 1.80 -8.38 -0.87
N ALA A 166 2.06 -9.16 -1.93
CA ALA A 166 1.81 -10.60 -1.99
C ALA A 166 2.92 -11.45 -1.33
N GLY A 167 4.00 -10.83 -0.84
CA GLY A 167 5.14 -11.55 -0.25
C GLY A 167 5.94 -12.40 -1.24
N LEU A 168 5.79 -12.20 -2.55
CA LEU A 168 6.53 -12.95 -3.58
C LEU A 168 7.92 -12.36 -3.83
N VAL A 169 8.05 -11.05 -3.63
CA VAL A 169 9.33 -10.36 -3.64
C VAL A 169 9.45 -9.49 -2.41
N ARG A 170 10.65 -9.38 -1.87
CA ARG A 170 10.94 -8.49 -0.74
C ARG A 170 12.04 -7.52 -1.10
N PHE A 171 11.93 -6.30 -0.59
CA PHE A 171 12.94 -5.26 -0.75
C PHE A 171 13.68 -5.07 0.57
N GLU A 172 14.92 -5.57 0.63
CA GLU A 172 15.76 -5.55 1.84
C GLU A 172 17.17 -5.05 1.48
N GLY A 173 17.73 -4.14 2.29
CA GLY A 173 19.11 -3.68 2.08
C GLY A 173 19.37 -3.08 0.68
N ARG A 174 18.38 -2.43 0.08
CA ARG A 174 18.40 -1.89 -1.30
C ARG A 174 18.42 -2.93 -2.43
N ARG A 175 18.05 -4.18 -2.12
CA ARG A 175 18.00 -5.28 -3.06
C ARG A 175 16.62 -5.94 -3.05
N TRP A 176 16.24 -6.44 -4.21
CA TRP A 176 15.03 -7.20 -4.43
C TRP A 176 15.37 -8.68 -4.41
N TYR A 177 14.63 -9.45 -3.62
CA TYR A 177 14.76 -10.90 -3.52
C TYR A 177 13.42 -11.54 -3.83
N VAL A 178 13.44 -12.79 -4.31
CA VAL A 178 12.24 -13.64 -4.34
C VAL A 178 12.13 -14.31 -2.98
N ASP A 179 10.94 -14.29 -2.37
CA ASP A 179 10.68 -15.04 -1.14
C ASP A 179 10.30 -16.49 -1.50
N GLY A 180 10.85 -17.47 -0.79
CA GLY A 180 10.59 -18.91 -1.03
C GLY A 180 11.42 -19.58 -2.13
N ALA A 181 12.66 -19.13 -2.38
CA ALA A 181 13.65 -19.83 -3.19
C ALA A 181 14.65 -20.63 -2.32
#